data_AF-A0A2Z6UVM7-F1
#
_entry.id   AF-A0A2Z6UVM7-F1
#
_cell.length_a   1.000
_cell.length_b   1.000
_cell.length_c   1.000
_cell.angle_alpha   90.00
_cell.angle_beta   90.00
_cell.angle_gamma   90.00
#
_symmetry.space_group_name_H-M   'P 1'
#
loop_
_entity.id
_entity.type
_entity.pdbx_description
1 polymer ?
#
loop_
_entity_poly.entity_id
_entity_poly.type
_entity_poly.pdbx_seq_one_letter_code
_entity_poly.pdbx_strand_id
1 'polypeptide(L)'
;MTAEQNISTGKITALIGVVSSVITIVLTVFNTYTKWQIDAADQRLKERGQELEAIFKQRTADIEALKERTSRYTFVKTLFQDLESNDSKKQTLTINLIRLTLTEGESERLFRGFTNSPDQTLQKVGNEGIAVIQKEKSSAQVAAEKEREGFLYLREKKFDDALKAFEAAEKSFPTYHNVYEISNLLRKERGNFSNPEARKRILKRIIDEYSWGMPDDIKDQLRKISDSNT
;
A
#
# COMPACT_ATOMS: atom_id res chain seq x y z
N MET A 1 29.84 25.26 88.84
CA MET A 1 30.11 26.14 87.67
C MET A 1 29.64 25.43 86.41
N THR A 2 28.33 25.19 86.26
CA THR A 2 27.82 24.09 85.42
C THR A 2 26.49 24.37 84.68
N ALA A 3 26.01 25.62 84.62
CA ALA A 3 24.75 25.93 83.92
C ALA A 3 24.92 26.83 82.68
N GLU A 4 25.96 27.68 82.61
CA GLU A 4 26.10 28.64 81.50
C GLU A 4 26.81 28.06 80.26
N GLN A 5 27.66 27.03 80.39
CA GLN A 5 28.33 26.42 79.23
C GLN A 5 27.41 25.51 78.40
N ASN A 6 26.44 24.80 79.01
CA ASN A 6 25.56 23.87 78.29
C ASN A 6 24.51 24.59 77.41
N ILE A 7 24.10 25.81 77.77
CA ILE A 7 23.12 26.60 77.00
C ILE A 7 23.76 27.15 75.71
N SER A 8 25.06 27.45 75.73
CA SER A 8 25.79 27.91 74.54
C SER A 8 25.96 26.78 73.52
N THR A 9 26.42 25.60 73.97
CA THR A 9 26.66 24.45 73.09
C THR A 9 25.36 23.92 72.47
N GLY A 10 24.26 23.84 73.22
CA GLY A 10 22.96 23.40 72.70
C GLY A 10 22.37 24.33 71.64
N LYS A 11 22.57 25.65 71.78
CA LYS A 11 22.14 26.64 70.78
C LYS A 11 22.97 26.56 69.49
N ILE A 12 24.27 26.29 69.60
CA ILE A 12 25.16 26.10 68.45
C ILE A 12 24.80 24.82 67.69
N THR A 13 24.57 23.70 68.40
CA THR A 13 24.13 22.44 67.76
C THR A 13 22.77 22.58 67.08
N ALA A 14 21.81 23.30 67.70
CA ALA A 14 20.52 23.59 67.09
C ALA A 14 20.65 24.49 65.85
N LEU A 15 21.50 25.54 65.91
CA LEU A 15 21.77 26.42 64.77
C LEU A 15 22.39 25.66 63.60
N ILE A 16 23.35 24.75 63.86
CA ILE A 16 23.97 23.90 62.83
C ILE A 16 22.92 22.98 62.20
N GLY A 17 21.99 22.41 62.98
CA GLY A 17 20.89 21.58 62.46
C GLY A 17 19.88 22.37 61.60
N VAL A 18 19.59 23.62 61.97
CA VAL A 18 18.74 24.50 61.16
C VAL A 18 19.45 24.87 59.85
N VAL A 19 20.73 25.24 59.90
CA VAL A 19 21.51 25.57 58.70
C VAL A 19 21.64 24.37 57.76
N SER A 20 21.89 23.18 58.29
CA SER A 20 21.98 21.97 57.46
C SER A 20 20.65 21.62 56.79
N SER A 21 19.52 21.73 57.50
CA SER A 21 18.20 21.50 56.90
C SER A 21 17.85 22.51 55.79
N VAL A 22 18.20 23.79 55.98
CA VAL A 22 18.02 24.82 54.93
C VAL A 22 18.88 24.51 53.70
N ILE A 23 20.14 24.11 53.89
CA ILE A 23 21.02 23.71 52.78
C ILE A 23 20.44 22.48 52.05
N THR A 24 19.93 21.48 52.76
CA THR A 24 19.29 20.30 52.14
C THR A 24 18.05 20.68 51.34
N ILE A 25 17.20 21.57 51.85
CA ILE A 25 16.01 22.04 51.13
C ILE A 25 16.41 22.79 49.86
N VAL A 26 17.38 23.71 49.95
CA VAL A 26 17.89 24.46 48.79
C VAL A 26 18.48 23.51 47.74
N LEU A 27 19.30 22.53 48.15
CA LEU A 27 19.85 21.51 47.25
C LEU A 27 18.74 20.65 46.62
N THR A 28 17.70 20.30 47.36
CA THR A 28 16.57 19.51 46.85
C THR A 28 15.78 20.29 45.81
N VAL A 29 15.50 21.57 46.07
CA VAL A 29 14.82 22.46 45.12
C VAL A 29 15.67 22.67 43.87
N PHE A 30 16.96 22.96 44.05
CA PHE A 30 17.89 23.16 42.93
C PHE A 30 18.06 21.90 42.07
N ASN A 31 18.18 20.73 42.69
CA ASN A 31 18.31 19.46 41.98
C ASN A 31 17.01 19.09 41.26
N THR A 32 15.85 19.32 41.88
CA THR A 32 14.54 19.08 41.24
C THR A 32 14.32 20.02 40.06
N TYR A 33 14.68 21.30 40.20
CA TYR A 33 14.61 22.28 39.12
C TYR A 33 15.54 21.92 37.95
N THR A 34 16.79 21.53 38.27
CA THR A 34 17.78 21.13 37.26
C THR A 34 17.36 19.85 36.54
N LYS A 35 16.83 18.86 37.27
CA LYS A 35 16.31 17.63 36.70
C LYS A 35 15.15 17.89 35.74
N TRP A 36 14.22 18.78 36.09
CA TRP A 36 13.12 19.14 35.19
C TRP A 36 13.62 19.78 33.89
N GLN A 37 14.64 20.65 33.96
CA GLN A 37 15.23 21.24 32.76
C GLN A 37 15.92 20.19 31.87
N ILE A 38 16.62 19.23 32.47
CA ILE A 38 17.29 18.13 31.77
C ILE A 38 16.25 17.21 31.10
N ASP A 39 15.22 16.78 31.85
CA ASP A 39 14.17 15.90 31.32
C ASP A 39 13.40 16.57 30.17
N ALA A 40 13.11 17.87 30.28
CA ALA A 40 12.47 18.64 29.21
C ALA A 40 13.39 18.81 27.99
N ALA A 41 14.70 18.98 28.19
CA ALA A 41 15.67 19.03 27.09
C ALA A 41 15.82 17.67 26.39
N ASP A 42 15.86 16.58 27.15
CA ASP A 42 15.95 15.21 26.63
C ASP A 42 14.71 14.81 25.82
N GLN A 43 13.51 15.18 26.27
CA GLN A 43 12.30 14.95 25.49
C GLN A 43 12.33 15.68 24.15
N ARG A 44 12.71 16.97 24.15
CA ARG A 44 12.85 17.76 22.92
C ARG A 44 13.90 17.17 21.97
N LEU A 45 15.00 16.66 22.50
CA LEU A 45 16.04 16.00 21.70
C LEU A 45 15.53 14.70 21.10
N LYS A 46 14.76 13.90 21.86
CA LYS A 46 14.13 12.67 21.34
C LYS A 46 13.11 12.97 20.25
N GLU A 47 12.23 13.94 20.48
CA GLU A 47 11.22 14.37 19.49
C GLU A 47 11.87 14.86 18.20
N ARG A 48 12.88 15.75 18.31
CA ARG A 48 13.67 16.18 17.15
C ARG A 48 14.38 15.02 16.48
N GLY A 49 14.95 14.09 17.25
CA GLY A 49 15.61 12.90 16.72
C GLY A 49 14.65 12.04 15.87
N GLN A 50 13.43 11.81 16.37
CA GLN A 50 12.38 11.08 15.65
C GLN A 50 11.90 11.83 14.40
N GLU A 51 11.71 13.14 14.49
CA GLU A 51 11.32 13.98 13.35
C GLU A 51 12.38 13.95 12.25
N LEU A 52 13.66 14.15 12.62
CA LEU A 52 14.78 14.06 11.69
C LEU A 52 14.87 12.68 11.05
N GLU A 53 14.70 11.59 11.82
CA GLU A 53 14.70 10.23 11.27
C GLU A 53 13.58 10.04 10.25
N ALA A 54 12.37 10.54 10.53
CA ALA A 54 11.24 10.49 9.59
C ALA A 54 11.54 11.27 8.30
N ILE A 55 12.12 12.48 8.43
CA ILE A 55 12.52 13.31 7.29
C ILE A 55 13.60 12.60 6.45
N PHE A 56 14.60 12.00 7.09
CA PHE A 56 15.65 11.25 6.37
C PHE A 56 15.10 10.03 5.65
N LYS A 57 14.20 9.27 6.30
CA LYS A 57 13.53 8.12 5.66
C LYS A 57 12.73 8.56 4.44
N GLN A 58 11.95 9.63 4.57
CA GLN A 58 11.17 10.18 3.46
C GLN A 58 12.09 10.63 2.31
N ARG A 59 13.11 11.44 2.60
CA ARG A 59 14.05 11.91 1.56
C ARG A 59 14.80 10.77 0.88
N THR A 60 15.15 9.72 1.62
CA THR A 60 15.80 8.54 1.06
C THR A 60 14.86 7.84 0.09
N ALA A 61 13.60 7.62 0.48
CA ALA A 61 12.59 7.05 -0.40
C ALA A 61 12.35 7.91 -1.66
N ASP A 62 12.29 9.23 -1.52
CA ASP A 62 12.14 10.15 -2.65
C ASP A 62 13.32 10.06 -3.62
N ILE A 63 14.55 10.00 -3.10
CA ILE A 63 15.77 9.86 -3.91
C ILE A 63 15.78 8.52 -4.64
N GLU A 64 15.40 7.43 -3.97
CA GLU A 64 15.30 6.11 -4.57
C GLU A 64 14.26 6.09 -5.70
N ALA A 65 13.07 6.64 -5.47
CA ALA A 65 12.03 6.77 -6.49
C ALA A 65 12.49 7.61 -7.69
N LEU A 66 13.23 8.70 -7.45
CA LEU A 66 13.82 9.53 -8.52
C LEU A 66 14.90 8.77 -9.33
N LYS A 67 15.76 8.01 -8.65
CA LYS A 67 16.77 7.15 -9.31
C LYS A 67 16.09 6.09 -10.16
N GLU A 68 15.10 5.40 -9.62
CA GLU A 68 14.32 4.41 -10.36
C GLU A 68 13.67 5.02 -11.61
N ARG A 69 12.97 6.15 -11.47
CA ARG A 69 12.36 6.86 -12.60
C ARG A 69 13.38 7.25 -13.67
N THR A 70 14.55 7.73 -13.25
CA THR A 70 15.63 8.10 -14.18
C THR A 70 16.17 6.89 -14.93
N SER A 71 16.34 5.75 -14.24
CA SER A 71 16.74 4.49 -14.85
C SER A 71 15.71 4.00 -15.88
N ARG A 72 14.41 4.07 -15.55
CA ARG A 72 13.30 3.72 -16.47
C ARG A 72 13.35 4.55 -17.74
N TYR A 73 13.53 5.87 -17.63
CA TYR A 73 13.64 6.76 -18.81
C TYR A 73 14.91 6.54 -19.61
N THR A 74 16.03 6.27 -18.93
CA THR A 74 17.30 5.96 -19.59
C THR A 74 17.17 4.66 -20.39
N PHE A 75 16.54 3.64 -19.81
CA PHE A 75 16.24 2.39 -20.53
C PHE A 75 15.33 2.63 -21.73
N VAL A 76 14.21 3.34 -21.55
CA VAL A 76 13.30 3.69 -22.66
C VAL A 76 14.04 4.44 -23.78
N LYS A 77 14.97 5.34 -23.44
CA LYS A 77 15.81 6.02 -24.44
C LYS A 77 16.60 5.03 -25.31
N THR A 78 17.13 3.95 -24.73
CA THR A 78 17.88 2.93 -25.48
C THR A 78 16.99 2.16 -26.48
N LEU A 79 15.69 2.07 -26.19
CA LEU A 79 14.72 1.37 -27.03
C LEU A 79 14.28 2.15 -28.28
N PHE A 80 14.55 3.47 -28.37
CA PHE A 80 14.08 4.29 -29.50
C PHE A 80 14.61 3.83 -30.85
N GLN A 81 15.86 3.39 -30.93
CA GLN A 81 16.44 2.90 -32.18
C GLN A 81 15.66 1.70 -32.76
N ASP A 82 15.04 0.91 -31.88
CA ASP A 82 14.29 -0.27 -32.28
C ASP A 82 12.85 0.08 -32.71
N LEU A 83 12.32 1.24 -32.30
CA LEU A 83 11.04 1.76 -32.78
C LEU A 83 11.10 2.17 -34.26
N GLU A 84 12.26 2.65 -34.70
CA GLU A 84 12.51 3.04 -36.09
C GLU A 84 12.85 1.84 -36.99
N SER A 85 12.93 0.63 -36.44
CA SER A 85 13.27 -0.57 -37.23
C SER A 85 12.15 -0.94 -38.21
N ASN A 86 12.50 -1.43 -39.40
CA ASN A 86 11.52 -1.92 -40.38
C ASN A 86 10.86 -3.26 -40.00
N ASP A 87 11.28 -3.88 -38.89
CA ASP A 87 10.73 -5.14 -38.42
C ASP A 87 9.54 -4.90 -37.47
N SER A 88 8.34 -5.18 -37.98
CA SER A 88 7.09 -5.05 -37.21
C SER A 88 7.06 -5.84 -35.88
N LYS A 89 7.73 -6.99 -35.81
CA LYS A 89 7.79 -7.79 -34.57
C LYS A 89 8.68 -7.11 -33.55
N LYS A 90 9.82 -6.58 -34.01
CA LYS A 90 10.75 -5.82 -33.18
C LYS A 90 10.09 -4.53 -32.66
N GLN A 91 9.41 -3.78 -33.53
CA GLN A 91 8.62 -2.61 -33.14
C GLN A 91 7.57 -2.96 -32.07
N THR A 92 6.79 -4.02 -32.29
CA THR A 92 5.76 -4.46 -31.35
C THR A 92 6.35 -4.85 -29.99
N LEU A 93 7.46 -5.60 -29.98
CA LEU A 93 8.15 -5.97 -28.74
C LEU A 93 8.61 -4.71 -28.00
N THR A 94 9.24 -3.78 -28.71
CA THR A 94 9.74 -2.52 -28.15
C THR A 94 8.61 -1.66 -27.56
N ILE A 95 7.48 -1.55 -28.24
CA ILE A 95 6.28 -0.86 -27.73
C ILE A 95 5.82 -1.49 -26.41
N ASN A 96 5.73 -2.81 -26.34
CA ASN A 96 5.34 -3.52 -25.11
C ASN A 96 6.36 -3.34 -23.98
N LEU A 97 7.66 -3.36 -24.28
CA LEU A 97 8.72 -3.10 -23.30
C LEU A 97 8.64 -1.67 -22.73
N ILE A 98 8.39 -0.68 -23.58
CA ILE A 98 8.16 0.71 -23.16
C ILE A 98 6.93 0.78 -22.27
N ARG A 99 5.84 0.11 -22.64
CA ARG A 99 4.58 0.06 -21.87
C ARG A 99 4.78 -0.55 -20.49
N LEU A 100 5.58 -1.60 -20.36
CA LEU A 100 5.90 -2.27 -19.08
C LEU A 100 6.86 -1.46 -18.22
N THR A 101 7.77 -0.70 -18.85
CA THR A 101 8.76 0.11 -18.13
C THR A 101 8.14 1.38 -17.56
N LEU A 102 7.22 2.00 -18.29
CA LEU A 102 6.60 3.27 -17.91
C LEU A 102 5.30 3.04 -17.12
N THR A 103 4.91 4.04 -16.32
CA THR A 103 3.53 4.06 -15.79
C THR A 103 2.54 4.25 -16.94
N GLU A 104 1.27 3.92 -16.70
CA GLU A 104 0.21 4.12 -17.70
C GLU A 104 0.16 5.55 -18.22
N GLY A 105 0.12 6.54 -17.34
CA GLY A 105 0.09 7.95 -17.75
C GLY A 105 1.36 8.40 -18.48
N GLU A 106 2.53 7.87 -18.12
CA GLU A 106 3.80 8.16 -18.83
C GLU A 106 3.79 7.56 -20.24
N SER A 107 3.41 6.28 -20.37
CA SER A 107 3.33 5.60 -21.67
C SER A 107 2.31 6.23 -22.60
N GLU A 108 1.12 6.59 -22.10
CA GLU A 108 0.07 7.23 -22.88
C GLU A 108 0.52 8.61 -23.38
N ARG A 109 1.16 9.42 -22.52
CA ARG A 109 1.73 10.72 -22.94
C ARG A 109 2.82 10.56 -24.00
N LEU A 110 3.70 9.57 -23.84
CA LEU A 110 4.78 9.29 -24.80
C LEU A 110 4.21 8.93 -26.17
N PHE A 111 3.31 7.94 -26.23
CA PHE A 111 2.73 7.50 -27.50
C PHE A 111 1.83 8.56 -28.14
N ARG A 112 1.07 9.35 -27.37
CA ARG A 112 0.36 10.54 -27.89
C ARG A 112 1.33 11.61 -28.44
N GLY A 113 2.51 11.75 -27.86
CA GLY A 113 3.57 12.58 -28.42
C GLY A 113 3.98 12.09 -29.80
N PHE A 114 4.15 10.77 -29.95
CA PHE A 114 4.51 10.16 -31.24
C PHE A 114 3.41 10.28 -32.30
N THR A 115 2.13 10.19 -31.95
CA THR A 115 1.02 10.38 -32.91
C THR A 115 1.01 11.77 -33.54
N ASN A 116 1.51 12.77 -32.81
CA ASN A 116 1.62 14.16 -33.25
C ASN A 116 2.96 14.48 -33.93
N SER A 117 3.85 13.48 -34.08
CA SER A 117 5.13 13.64 -34.75
C SER A 117 4.93 13.87 -36.26
N PRO A 118 5.75 14.70 -36.92
CA PRO A 118 5.80 14.78 -38.37
C PRO A 118 6.42 13.53 -39.02
N ASP A 119 7.14 12.71 -38.24
CA ASP A 119 7.72 11.45 -38.71
C ASP A 119 6.65 10.35 -38.80
N GLN A 120 6.47 9.79 -39.99
CA GLN A 120 5.43 8.77 -40.26
C GLN A 120 5.67 7.46 -39.50
N THR A 121 6.93 7.08 -39.28
CA THR A 121 7.30 5.89 -38.51
C THR A 121 6.93 6.08 -37.05
N LEU A 122 7.28 7.23 -36.46
CA LEU A 122 6.88 7.56 -35.10
C LEU A 122 5.36 7.69 -34.97
N GLN A 123 4.68 8.29 -35.94
CA GLN A 123 3.22 8.35 -35.92
C GLN A 123 2.58 6.96 -35.88
N LYS A 124 3.08 6.01 -36.70
CA LYS A 124 2.63 4.61 -36.68
C LYS A 124 2.87 3.97 -35.32
N VAL A 125 4.07 4.10 -34.76
CA VAL A 125 4.43 3.59 -33.43
C VAL A 125 3.52 4.17 -32.34
N GLY A 126 3.23 5.48 -32.42
CA GLY A 126 2.29 6.15 -31.52
C GLY A 126 0.90 5.53 -31.58
N ASN A 127 0.37 5.33 -32.79
CA ASN A 127 -0.95 4.72 -32.97
C ASN A 127 -0.99 3.26 -32.46
N GLU A 128 0.05 2.47 -32.73
CA GLU A 128 0.17 1.09 -32.24
C GLU A 128 0.27 1.04 -30.71
N GLY A 129 1.09 1.91 -30.10
CA GLY A 129 1.22 2.00 -28.65
C GLY A 129 -0.09 2.39 -27.95
N ILE A 130 -0.84 3.33 -28.51
CA ILE A 130 -2.17 3.69 -27.99
C ILE A 130 -3.17 2.53 -28.17
N ALA A 131 -3.11 1.80 -29.29
CA ALA A 131 -3.97 0.64 -29.50
C ALA A 131 -3.70 -0.48 -28.47
N VAL A 132 -2.43 -0.72 -28.12
CA VAL A 132 -2.06 -1.66 -27.04
C VAL A 132 -2.64 -1.23 -25.70
N ILE A 133 -2.48 0.04 -25.32
CA ILE A 133 -3.03 0.58 -24.06
C ILE A 133 -4.57 0.45 -24.04
N GLN A 134 -5.23 0.78 -25.14
CA GLN A 134 -6.69 0.70 -25.22
C GLN A 134 -7.19 -0.75 -25.14
N LYS A 135 -6.46 -1.69 -25.76
CA LYS A 135 -6.77 -3.11 -25.68
C LYS A 135 -6.63 -3.63 -24.26
N GLU A 136 -5.58 -3.25 -23.53
CA GLU A 136 -5.41 -3.59 -22.11
C GLU A 136 -6.56 -3.05 -21.26
N LYS A 137 -6.92 -1.77 -21.44
CA LYS A 137 -8.07 -1.14 -20.76
C LYS A 137 -9.37 -1.88 -21.04
N SER A 138 -9.61 -2.23 -22.30
CA SER A 138 -10.80 -2.98 -22.71
C SER A 138 -10.81 -4.39 -22.11
N SER A 139 -9.66 -5.09 -22.10
CA SER A 139 -9.51 -6.38 -21.44
C SER A 139 -9.81 -6.31 -19.94
N ALA A 140 -9.32 -5.29 -19.25
CA ALA A 140 -9.61 -5.06 -17.84
C ALA A 140 -11.10 -4.77 -17.59
N GLN A 141 -11.74 -3.96 -18.46
CA GLN A 141 -13.18 -3.70 -18.40
C GLN A 141 -14.01 -4.97 -18.58
N VAL A 142 -13.72 -5.77 -19.61
CA VAL A 142 -14.39 -7.06 -19.84
C VAL A 142 -14.20 -7.98 -18.64
N ALA A 143 -13.00 -8.01 -18.06
CA ALA A 143 -12.74 -8.81 -16.87
C ALA A 143 -13.56 -8.34 -15.66
N ALA A 144 -13.68 -7.03 -15.43
CA ALA A 144 -14.51 -6.47 -14.36
C ALA A 144 -16.01 -6.75 -14.56
N GLU A 145 -16.50 -6.69 -15.81
CA GLU A 145 -17.88 -7.07 -16.14
C GLU A 145 -18.15 -8.53 -15.82
N LYS A 146 -17.22 -9.42 -16.20
CA LYS A 146 -17.33 -10.87 -15.94
C LYS A 146 -17.16 -11.24 -14.47
N GLU A 147 -16.30 -10.53 -13.75
CA GLU A 147 -16.18 -10.64 -12.29
C GLU A 147 -17.51 -10.29 -11.60
N ARG A 148 -18.12 -9.16 -12.00
CA ARG A 148 -19.45 -8.76 -11.50
C ARG A 148 -20.51 -9.82 -11.81
N GLU A 149 -20.53 -10.34 -13.03
CA GLU A 149 -21.43 -11.43 -13.43
C GLU A 149 -21.25 -12.67 -12.54
N GLY A 150 -19.99 -13.05 -12.25
CA GLY A 150 -19.66 -14.15 -11.35
C GLY A 150 -20.25 -13.97 -9.95
N PHE A 151 -20.12 -12.78 -9.37
CA PHE A 151 -20.72 -12.51 -8.07
C PHE A 151 -22.26 -12.51 -8.10
N LEU A 152 -22.89 -12.04 -9.19
CA LEU A 152 -24.35 -12.10 -9.36
C LEU A 152 -24.83 -13.55 -9.42
N TYR A 153 -24.09 -14.45 -10.08
CA TYR A 153 -24.41 -15.88 -10.07
C TYR A 153 -24.24 -16.53 -8.70
N LEU A 154 -23.22 -16.14 -7.93
CA LEU A 154 -23.06 -16.61 -6.54
C LEU A 154 -24.29 -16.22 -5.68
N ARG A 155 -24.79 -14.99 -5.85
CA ARG A 155 -26.02 -14.53 -5.19
C ARG A 155 -27.23 -15.38 -5.57
N GLU A 156 -27.34 -15.77 -6.83
CA GLU A 156 -28.41 -16.64 -7.33
C GLU A 156 -28.19 -18.13 -7.02
N LYS A 157 -27.14 -18.46 -6.25
CA LYS A 157 -26.74 -19.84 -5.91
C LYS A 157 -26.41 -20.70 -7.15
N LYS A 158 -26.02 -20.07 -8.26
CA LYS A 158 -25.62 -20.70 -9.53
C LYS A 158 -24.10 -20.85 -9.59
N PHE A 159 -23.54 -21.77 -8.81
CA PHE A 159 -22.08 -21.89 -8.62
C PHE A 159 -21.31 -22.32 -9.89
N ASP A 160 -21.89 -23.17 -10.75
CA ASP A 160 -21.26 -23.52 -12.03
C ASP A 160 -21.19 -22.33 -13.01
N ASP A 161 -22.22 -21.49 -13.03
CA ASP A 161 -22.23 -20.30 -13.90
C ASP A 161 -21.33 -19.20 -13.33
N ALA A 162 -21.25 -19.08 -12.00
CA ALA A 162 -20.26 -18.24 -11.34
C ALA A 162 -18.83 -18.66 -11.72
N LEU A 163 -18.51 -19.95 -11.66
CA LEU A 163 -17.19 -20.47 -12.06
C LEU A 163 -16.86 -20.08 -13.50
N LYS A 164 -17.77 -20.28 -14.46
CA LYS A 164 -17.56 -19.89 -15.87
C LYS A 164 -17.29 -18.39 -16.02
N ALA A 165 -18.03 -17.56 -15.29
CA ALA A 165 -17.86 -16.11 -15.35
C ALA A 165 -16.51 -15.67 -14.79
N PHE A 166 -16.06 -16.22 -13.66
CA PHE A 166 -14.72 -15.95 -13.14
C PHE A 166 -13.60 -16.48 -14.05
N GLU A 167 -13.76 -17.65 -14.68
CA GLU A 167 -12.79 -18.14 -15.68
C GLU A 167 -12.73 -17.24 -16.92
N ALA A 168 -13.87 -16.67 -17.34
CA ALA A 168 -13.92 -15.71 -18.44
C ALA A 168 -13.25 -14.37 -18.07
N ALA A 169 -13.40 -13.92 -16.83
CA ALA A 169 -12.71 -12.75 -16.31
C ALA A 169 -11.19 -12.97 -16.26
N GLU A 170 -10.73 -14.12 -15.73
CA GLU A 170 -9.32 -14.52 -15.68
C GLU A 170 -8.70 -14.57 -17.09
N LYS A 171 -9.40 -15.18 -18.05
CA LYS A 171 -8.93 -15.26 -19.43
C LYS A 171 -8.79 -13.88 -20.08
N SER A 172 -9.65 -12.93 -19.72
CA SER A 172 -9.66 -11.58 -20.29
C SER A 172 -8.55 -10.72 -19.70
N PHE A 173 -8.20 -10.94 -18.42
CA PHE A 173 -7.13 -10.23 -17.72
C PHE A 173 -6.39 -11.19 -16.76
N PRO A 174 -5.36 -11.92 -17.23
CA PRO A 174 -4.72 -13.00 -16.46
C PRO A 174 -4.06 -12.59 -15.13
N THR A 175 -3.78 -11.29 -14.95
CA THR A 175 -3.17 -10.77 -13.71
C THR A 175 -4.20 -10.41 -12.64
N TYR A 176 -5.49 -10.67 -12.87
CA TYR A 176 -6.55 -10.35 -11.91
C TYR A 176 -6.58 -11.37 -10.76
N HIS A 177 -5.79 -11.11 -9.72
CA HIS A 177 -5.48 -12.10 -8.68
C HIS A 177 -6.73 -12.64 -7.95
N ASN A 178 -7.66 -11.77 -7.55
CA ASN A 178 -8.88 -12.20 -6.83
C ASN A 178 -9.76 -13.13 -7.67
N VAL A 179 -9.92 -12.82 -8.96
CA VAL A 179 -10.69 -13.64 -9.89
C VAL A 179 -10.08 -15.03 -10.02
N TYR A 180 -8.76 -15.12 -10.13
CA TYR A 180 -8.04 -16.40 -10.19
C TYR A 180 -8.25 -17.23 -8.91
N GLU A 181 -8.12 -16.61 -7.73
CA GLU A 181 -8.29 -17.34 -6.47
C GLU A 181 -9.72 -17.85 -6.29
N ILE A 182 -10.73 -17.04 -6.65
CA ILE A 182 -12.14 -17.44 -6.63
C ILE A 182 -12.40 -18.57 -7.65
N SER A 183 -11.91 -18.46 -8.89
CA SER A 183 -12.08 -19.50 -9.92
C SER A 183 -11.46 -20.83 -9.47
N ASN A 184 -10.26 -20.77 -8.88
CA ASN A 184 -9.55 -21.93 -8.35
C ASN A 184 -10.29 -22.59 -7.18
N LEU A 185 -10.80 -21.79 -6.23
CA LEU A 185 -11.61 -22.29 -5.12
C LEU A 185 -12.86 -23.00 -5.64
N LEU A 186 -13.62 -22.34 -6.52
CA LEU A 186 -14.84 -22.88 -7.10
C LEU A 186 -14.57 -24.16 -7.90
N ARG A 187 -13.46 -24.22 -8.63
CA ARG A 187 -13.05 -25.43 -9.38
C ARG A 187 -12.78 -26.62 -8.44
N LYS A 188 -12.08 -26.39 -7.32
CA LYS A 188 -11.79 -27.42 -6.30
C LYS A 188 -13.05 -27.91 -5.62
N GLU A 189 -13.99 -27.01 -5.36
CA GLU A 189 -15.23 -27.29 -4.63
C GLU A 189 -16.40 -27.69 -5.53
N ARG A 190 -16.17 -27.86 -6.85
CA ARG A 190 -17.23 -28.10 -7.84
C ARG A 190 -18.10 -29.31 -7.50
N GLY A 191 -17.50 -30.40 -6.99
CA GLY A 191 -18.24 -31.59 -6.55
C GLY A 191 -19.18 -31.33 -5.35
N ASN A 192 -18.91 -30.28 -4.57
CA ASN A 192 -19.68 -29.90 -3.39
C ASN A 192 -20.77 -28.86 -3.70
N PHE A 193 -20.91 -28.44 -4.95
CA PHE A 193 -21.93 -27.46 -5.33
C PHE A 193 -23.34 -27.94 -5.09
N SER A 194 -23.63 -29.22 -4.90
CA SER A 194 -24.99 -29.67 -4.54
C SER A 194 -25.29 -29.59 -3.03
N ASN A 195 -24.26 -29.41 -2.19
CA ASN A 195 -24.39 -29.39 -0.74
C ASN A 195 -24.60 -27.94 -0.23
N PRO A 196 -25.75 -27.62 0.40
CA PRO A 196 -26.04 -26.28 0.91
C PRO A 196 -25.02 -25.76 1.93
N GLU A 197 -24.54 -26.62 2.83
CA GLU A 197 -23.56 -26.25 3.86
C GLU A 197 -22.17 -26.01 3.25
N ALA A 198 -21.81 -26.77 2.21
CA ALA A 198 -20.59 -26.48 1.46
C ALA A 198 -20.67 -25.14 0.72
N ARG A 199 -21.82 -24.84 0.08
CA ARG A 199 -22.06 -23.53 -0.55
C ARG A 199 -21.87 -22.38 0.43
N LYS A 200 -22.41 -22.48 1.65
CA LYS A 200 -22.24 -21.44 2.69
C LYS A 200 -20.77 -21.25 3.06
N ARG A 201 -20.02 -22.33 3.27
CA ARG A 201 -18.57 -22.25 3.56
C ARG A 201 -17.79 -21.61 2.42
N ILE A 202 -18.10 -21.96 1.17
CA ILE A 202 -17.47 -21.38 -0.02
C ILE A 202 -17.75 -19.87 -0.08
N LEU A 203 -19.01 -19.46 0.09
CA LEU A 203 -19.39 -18.04 0.09
C LEU A 203 -18.69 -17.26 1.20
N LYS A 204 -18.67 -17.82 2.42
CA LYS A 204 -17.99 -17.21 3.56
C LYS A 204 -16.50 -16.99 3.27
N ARG A 205 -15.83 -18.01 2.73
CA ARG A 205 -14.43 -17.90 2.33
C ARG A 205 -14.19 -16.83 1.27
N ILE A 206 -15.05 -16.75 0.25
CA ILE A 206 -14.98 -15.70 -0.78
C ILE A 206 -15.13 -14.30 -0.16
N ILE A 207 -16.06 -14.13 0.79
CA ILE A 207 -16.28 -12.85 1.48
C ILE A 207 -15.07 -12.47 2.35
N ASP A 208 -14.52 -13.42 3.08
CA ASP A 208 -13.47 -13.18 4.07
C ASP A 208 -12.09 -12.99 3.41
N GLU A 209 -11.77 -13.78 2.37
CA GLU A 209 -10.44 -13.83 1.77
C GLU A 209 -10.35 -13.10 0.42
N TYR A 210 -11.45 -13.01 -0.34
CA TYR A 210 -11.42 -12.59 -1.75
C TYR A 210 -12.41 -11.48 -2.11
N SER A 211 -12.85 -10.68 -1.12
CA SER A 211 -13.85 -9.61 -1.35
C SER A 211 -13.28 -8.25 -1.75
N TRP A 212 -11.98 -8.14 -1.98
CA TRP A 212 -11.38 -6.88 -2.43
C TRP A 212 -11.86 -6.56 -3.86
N GLY A 213 -12.49 -5.40 -4.04
CA GLY A 213 -13.13 -5.00 -5.30
C GLY A 213 -14.57 -5.50 -5.50
N MET A 214 -15.10 -6.33 -4.59
CA MET A 214 -16.50 -6.76 -4.64
C MET A 214 -17.44 -5.59 -4.31
N PRO A 215 -18.51 -5.34 -5.10
CA PRO A 215 -19.49 -4.31 -4.78
C PRO A 215 -20.18 -4.56 -3.42
N ASP A 216 -20.32 -3.52 -2.61
CA ASP A 216 -20.86 -3.62 -1.24
C ASP A 216 -22.28 -4.21 -1.21
N ASP A 217 -23.12 -3.84 -2.18
CA ASP A 217 -24.49 -4.35 -2.32
C ASP A 217 -24.53 -5.87 -2.52
N ILE A 218 -23.58 -6.39 -3.30
CA ILE A 218 -23.41 -7.82 -3.55
C ILE A 218 -22.83 -8.50 -2.31
N LYS A 219 -21.79 -7.91 -1.70
CA LYS A 219 -21.12 -8.45 -0.50
C LYS A 219 -22.09 -8.66 0.66
N ASP A 220 -22.95 -7.68 0.92
CA ASP A 220 -23.97 -7.77 1.98
C ASP A 220 -25.02 -8.84 1.69
N GLN A 221 -25.38 -9.04 0.42
CA GLN A 221 -26.31 -10.10 0.02
C GLN A 221 -25.68 -11.49 0.17
N LEU A 222 -24.41 -11.65 -0.21
CA LEU A 222 -23.69 -12.91 -0.04
C LEU A 222 -23.52 -13.27 1.44
N ARG A 223 -23.24 -12.29 2.32
CA ARG A 223 -23.19 -12.50 3.78
C ARG A 223 -24.51 -13.02 4.34
N LYS A 224 -25.64 -12.43 3.92
CA LYS A 224 -26.97 -12.91 4.34
C LYS A 224 -27.21 -14.37 3.91
N ILE A 225 -26.73 -14.75 2.73
CA ILE A 225 -26.85 -16.13 2.24
C ILE A 225 -25.94 -17.08 3.03
N SER A 226 -24.69 -16.69 3.30
CA SER A 226 -23.73 -17.52 4.05
C SER A 226 -24.16 -17.77 5.49
N ASP A 227 -24.84 -16.80 6.10
CA ASP A 227 -25.23 -16.84 7.52
C ASP A 227 -26.66 -17.36 7.75
N SER A 228 -27.43 -17.62 6.67
CA SER A 228 -28.81 -18.12 6.79
C SER A 228 -28.88 -19.59 7.21
N ASN A 229 -29.77 -19.92 8.16
CA ASN A 229 -30.01 -21.27 8.70
C ASN A 229 -31.03 -22.11 7.90
N THR A 230 -31.24 -21.79 6.62
CA THR A 230 -32.10 -22.55 5.70
C THR A 230 -31.30 -23.36 4.69
#